data_AF-A0A284RVM3-F1
#
_entry.id   AF-A0A284RVM3-F1
#
_cell.length_a   1.000
_cell.length_b   1.000
_cell.length_c   1.000
_cell.angle_alpha   90.00
_cell.angle_beta   90.00
_cell.angle_gamma   90.00
#
_symmetry.space_group_name_H-M   'P 1'
#
loop_
_entity.id
_entity.type
_entity.pdbx_description
1 polymer ?
#
loop_
_entity_poly.entity_id
_entity_poly.type
_entity_poly.pdbx_seq_one_letter_code
_entity_poly.pdbx_strand_id
1 'polypeptide(L)'
;MFNLRSVFPAIQRFQPPLGFYRSSRQIYTRETLQRDIVQLQEGLSILQDVVAHPKAMDILQDINANRNNEYTESTTENPRWIKVARRLNISQRYHSPEELKDTLTQFTPPHIFLPPSCHTTWKILNYIPYPIFHGRHMTGQGILSGLLDIISTFKKHIDILREEPITGNYSLTDPLQPVSYQVLMQDQIKLVVIVVNQLSRPNLGEYTRLFTELYAASQCNTNDFDEDRMPKFSSRVYGLLTDTAQFSFFSYDPITSTFQKDENLYVKPGSMTAPCDTIKVSEKFFSILMYAYNELLDDLLSSANSVPKENLQRISIENHNTSRPLPDLLREAV
;
A
#
# COMPACT_ATOMS: atom_id res chain seq x y z
N MET A 1 -48.77 -1.51 -9.61
CA MET A 1 -48.21 -2.56 -8.74
C MET A 1 -46.73 -2.23 -8.57
N PHE A 2 -46.33 -1.74 -7.40
CA PHE A 2 -44.98 -1.19 -7.16
C PHE A 2 -43.99 -2.35 -6.98
N ASN A 3 -42.95 -2.44 -7.81
CA ASN A 3 -41.97 -3.53 -7.76
C ASN A 3 -40.80 -3.16 -6.84
N LEU A 4 -40.85 -3.60 -5.58
CA LEU A 4 -39.78 -3.35 -4.60
C LEU A 4 -38.40 -3.83 -5.08
N ARG A 5 -38.33 -4.82 -5.98
CA ARG A 5 -37.04 -5.31 -6.54
C ARG A 5 -36.38 -4.33 -7.51
N SER A 6 -37.11 -3.38 -8.12
CA SER A 6 -36.51 -2.36 -8.99
C SER A 6 -36.05 -1.11 -8.24
N VAL A 7 -36.55 -0.89 -7.03
CA VAL A 7 -36.28 0.31 -6.22
C VAL A 7 -34.96 0.18 -5.45
N PHE A 8 -34.64 -1.02 -4.94
CA PHE A 8 -33.42 -1.26 -4.17
C PHE A 8 -32.12 -0.96 -4.95
N PRO A 9 -31.96 -1.42 -6.21
CA PRO A 9 -30.80 -1.06 -7.03
C PRO A 9 -30.76 0.43 -7.37
N ALA A 10 -31.92 1.08 -7.50
CA ALA A 10 -32.02 2.51 -7.80
C ALA A 10 -31.57 3.36 -6.59
N ILE A 11 -31.96 2.97 -5.36
CA ILE A 11 -31.52 3.61 -4.12
C ILE A 11 -30.03 3.37 -3.85
N GLN A 12 -29.50 2.16 -4.13
CA GLN A 12 -28.06 1.89 -4.02
C GLN A 12 -27.23 2.71 -5.03
N ARG A 13 -27.75 2.95 -6.23
CA ARG A 13 -27.17 3.88 -7.22
C ARG A 13 -27.28 5.34 -6.77
N PHE A 14 -28.29 5.65 -5.96
CA PHE A 14 -28.49 6.95 -5.33
C PHE A 14 -27.70 7.10 -4.02
N GLN A 15 -26.40 6.77 -4.04
CA GLN A 15 -25.49 7.48 -3.16
C GLN A 15 -25.25 8.84 -3.82
N PRO A 16 -25.83 9.96 -3.31
CA PRO A 16 -25.36 11.25 -3.78
C PRO A 16 -23.85 11.26 -3.58
N PRO A 17 -23.04 11.72 -4.55
CA PRO A 17 -21.64 11.96 -4.28
C PRO A 17 -21.62 12.93 -3.09
N LEU A 18 -21.29 12.44 -1.90
CA LEU A 18 -21.25 13.20 -0.65
C LEU A 18 -20.21 14.36 -0.71
N GLY A 19 -19.59 14.59 -1.87
CA GLY A 19 -18.73 15.70 -2.22
C GLY A 19 -19.43 17.00 -2.64
N PHE A 20 -20.76 17.10 -2.67
CA PHE A 20 -21.47 18.36 -3.01
C PHE A 20 -21.13 19.55 -2.10
N TYR A 21 -20.52 19.30 -0.94
CA TYR A 21 -20.02 20.34 -0.04
C TYR A 21 -18.50 20.23 0.18
N ARG A 22 -17.67 20.45 -0.85
CA ARG A 22 -16.30 20.97 -0.61
C ARG A 22 -15.60 21.54 -1.86
N SER A 23 -15.11 22.76 -1.66
CA SER A 23 -14.27 23.61 -2.54
C SER A 23 -15.02 24.50 -3.53
N SER A 24 -15.18 25.76 -3.13
CA SER A 24 -15.71 26.91 -3.89
C SER A 24 -14.84 27.36 -5.09
N ARG A 25 -14.03 26.46 -5.68
CA ARG A 25 -13.07 26.79 -6.75
C ARG A 25 -13.04 25.80 -7.92
N GLN A 26 -14.04 24.95 -8.08
CA GLN A 26 -14.20 24.17 -9.31
C GLN A 26 -14.97 24.98 -10.36
N ILE A 27 -14.36 25.20 -11.52
CA ILE A 27 -15.08 25.69 -12.71
C ILE A 27 -15.77 24.46 -13.31
N TYR A 28 -17.08 24.37 -13.11
CA TYR A 28 -17.88 23.35 -13.75
C TYR A 28 -18.11 23.71 -15.22
N THR A 29 -17.94 22.74 -16.11
CA THR A 29 -18.44 22.90 -17.49
C THR A 29 -19.97 22.82 -17.48
N ARG A 30 -20.61 23.48 -18.44
CA ARG A 30 -22.07 23.48 -18.58
C ARG A 30 -22.63 22.06 -18.71
N GLU A 31 -21.92 21.20 -19.44
CA GLU A 31 -22.31 19.80 -19.67
C GLU A 31 -22.24 18.97 -18.38
N THR A 32 -21.26 19.25 -17.52
CA THR A 32 -21.10 18.56 -16.22
C THR A 32 -22.24 18.95 -15.29
N LEU A 33 -22.52 20.26 -15.15
CA LEU A 33 -23.66 20.74 -14.35
C LEU A 33 -25.00 20.20 -14.86
N GLN A 34 -25.20 20.15 -16.17
CA GLN A 34 -26.45 19.64 -16.73
C GLN A 34 -26.64 18.15 -16.44
N ARG A 35 -25.56 17.36 -16.51
CA ARG A 35 -25.61 15.94 -16.15
C ARG A 35 -25.93 15.74 -14.67
N ASP A 36 -25.28 16.52 -13.80
CA ASP A 36 -25.49 16.44 -12.35
C ASP A 36 -26.91 16.87 -11.95
N ILE A 37 -27.45 17.91 -12.58
CA ILE A 37 -28.84 18.35 -12.38
C ILE A 37 -29.83 17.24 -12.76
N VAL A 38 -29.62 16.56 -13.89
CA VAL A 38 -30.50 15.45 -14.31
C VAL A 38 -30.43 14.30 -13.31
N GLN A 39 -29.24 13.92 -12.84
CA GLN A 39 -29.10 12.87 -11.82
C GLN A 39 -29.76 13.25 -10.50
N LEU A 40 -29.60 14.50 -10.05
CA LEU A 40 -30.24 15.00 -8.84
C LEU A 40 -31.77 15.02 -8.96
N GLN A 41 -32.31 15.41 -10.12
CA GLN A 41 -33.74 15.37 -10.39
C GLN A 41 -34.28 13.93 -10.38
N GLU A 42 -33.54 13.00 -10.98
CA GLU A 42 -33.95 11.60 -11.07
C GLU A 42 -34.12 10.96 -9.68
N GLY A 43 -33.16 11.06 -8.78
CA GLY A 43 -33.38 10.49 -7.45
C GLY A 43 -34.02 11.39 -6.42
N LEU A 44 -34.21 12.69 -6.69
CA LEU A 44 -35.26 13.42 -5.96
C LEU A 44 -36.63 12.81 -6.26
N SER A 45 -36.90 12.45 -7.53
CA SER A 45 -38.13 11.74 -7.90
C SER A 45 -38.22 10.38 -7.20
N ILE A 46 -37.13 9.59 -7.18
CA ILE A 46 -37.10 8.30 -6.48
C ILE A 46 -37.33 8.46 -4.98
N LEU A 47 -36.70 9.46 -4.33
CA LEU A 47 -36.90 9.73 -2.91
C LEU A 47 -38.32 10.18 -2.61
N GLN A 48 -38.93 11.00 -3.47
CA GLN A 48 -40.33 11.40 -3.34
C GLN A 48 -41.27 10.19 -3.47
N ASP A 49 -41.00 9.28 -4.42
CA ASP A 49 -41.77 8.05 -4.57
C ASP A 49 -41.63 7.12 -3.36
N VAL A 50 -40.41 7.03 -2.79
CA VAL A 50 -40.15 6.24 -1.57
C VAL A 50 -40.86 6.84 -0.36
N VAL A 51 -40.84 8.18 -0.20
CA VAL A 51 -41.50 8.87 0.92
C VAL A 51 -43.02 8.84 0.80
N ALA A 52 -43.56 8.93 -0.43
CA ALA A 52 -44.99 8.82 -0.68
C ALA A 52 -45.52 7.38 -0.55
N HIS A 53 -44.64 6.38 -0.49
CA HIS A 53 -45.03 4.99 -0.38
C HIS A 53 -45.63 4.70 1.02
N PRO A 54 -46.79 4.02 1.13
CA PRO A 54 -47.44 3.76 2.42
C PRO A 54 -46.62 2.87 3.37
N LYS A 55 -45.57 2.22 2.86
CA LYS A 55 -44.57 1.45 3.63
C LYS A 55 -43.19 2.10 3.71
N ALA A 56 -43.08 3.41 3.47
CA ALA A 56 -41.81 4.13 3.47
C ALA A 56 -41.00 3.86 4.76
N MET A 57 -41.69 3.87 5.91
CA MET A 57 -41.07 3.62 7.21
C MET A 57 -40.50 2.20 7.35
N ASP A 58 -41.23 1.18 6.89
CA ASP A 58 -40.75 -0.20 6.91
C ASP A 58 -39.51 -0.37 6.01
N ILE A 59 -39.53 0.25 4.81
CA ILE A 59 -38.41 0.21 3.87
C ILE A 59 -37.18 0.91 4.46
N LEU A 60 -37.35 2.07 5.10
CA LEU A 60 -36.24 2.80 5.74
C LEU A 60 -35.70 2.03 6.96
N GLN A 61 -36.58 1.38 7.73
CA GLN A 61 -36.17 0.52 8.83
C GLN A 61 -35.42 -0.72 8.34
N ASP A 62 -35.85 -1.36 7.26
CA ASP A 62 -35.15 -2.50 6.64
C ASP A 62 -33.79 -2.10 6.04
N ILE A 63 -33.69 -0.92 5.42
CA ILE A 63 -32.41 -0.39 4.93
C ILE A 63 -31.48 -0.12 6.11
N ASN A 64 -31.99 0.46 7.20
CA ASN A 64 -31.20 0.71 8.40
C ASN A 64 -30.80 -0.59 9.11
N ALA A 65 -31.72 -1.57 9.19
CA ALA A 65 -31.47 -2.88 9.76
C ALA A 65 -30.45 -3.67 8.95
N ASN A 66 -30.53 -3.68 7.61
CA ASN A 66 -29.53 -4.29 6.75
C ASN A 66 -28.16 -3.61 6.87
N ARG A 67 -28.15 -2.28 6.97
CA ARG A 67 -26.90 -1.52 7.16
C ARG A 67 -26.26 -1.77 8.52
N ASN A 68 -27.04 -2.13 9.55
CA ASN A 68 -26.54 -2.48 10.87
C ASN A 68 -26.28 -3.99 11.05
N ASN A 69 -26.93 -4.85 10.26
CA ASN A 69 -26.67 -6.29 10.22
C ASN A 69 -25.36 -6.65 9.51
N GLU A 70 -24.86 -5.80 8.60
CA GLU A 70 -23.44 -5.88 8.14
C GLU A 70 -22.42 -5.63 9.27
N TYR A 71 -22.86 -5.08 10.42
CA TYR A 71 -21.99 -4.81 11.57
C TYR A 71 -22.19 -5.76 12.76
N THR A 72 -23.09 -6.74 12.63
CA THR A 72 -23.28 -7.81 13.63
C THR A 72 -22.85 -9.15 13.06
N GLU A 73 -21.69 -9.19 12.38
CA GLU A 73 -20.90 -10.42 12.33
C GLU A 73 -20.36 -10.69 13.75
N SER A 74 -21.19 -11.38 14.53
CA SER A 74 -20.76 -12.23 15.63
C SER A 74 -19.52 -13.00 15.20
N THR A 75 -18.42 -12.90 15.95
CA THR A 75 -17.47 -13.95 16.44
C THR A 75 -17.28 -15.30 15.71
N THR A 76 -17.85 -15.54 14.55
CA THR A 76 -17.52 -16.65 13.66
C THR A 76 -16.21 -16.33 13.00
N GLU A 77 -15.18 -17.05 13.44
CA GLU A 77 -13.82 -16.99 12.94
C GLU A 77 -13.82 -16.91 11.40
N ASN A 78 -13.23 -15.85 10.84
CA ASN A 78 -13.18 -15.70 9.40
C ASN A 78 -12.31 -16.84 8.81
N PRO A 79 -12.86 -17.76 8.01
CA PRO A 79 -12.13 -18.94 7.54
C PRO A 79 -10.93 -18.56 6.65
N ARG A 80 -11.00 -17.41 5.99
CA ARG A 80 -9.87 -16.85 5.21
C ARG A 80 -8.73 -16.44 6.14
N TRP A 81 -9.04 -15.75 7.24
CA TRP A 81 -8.03 -15.36 8.23
C TRP A 81 -7.37 -16.57 8.87
N ILE A 82 -8.14 -17.57 9.34
CA ILE A 82 -7.59 -18.79 9.96
C ILE A 82 -6.59 -19.48 9.03
N LYS A 83 -6.93 -19.58 7.74
CA LYS A 83 -6.05 -20.17 6.73
C LYS A 83 -4.76 -19.36 6.54
N VAL A 84 -4.87 -18.04 6.46
CA VAL A 84 -3.73 -17.13 6.33
C VAL A 84 -2.86 -17.21 7.59
N ALA A 85 -3.44 -17.05 8.77
CA ALA A 85 -2.75 -17.12 10.05
C ALA A 85 -1.95 -18.43 10.21
N ARG A 86 -2.56 -19.58 9.87
CA ARG A 86 -1.86 -20.87 9.90
C ARG A 86 -0.63 -20.92 8.99
N ARG A 87 -0.71 -20.36 7.77
CA ARG A 87 0.41 -20.38 6.82
C ARG A 87 1.52 -19.40 7.20
N LEU A 88 1.13 -18.25 7.74
CA LEU A 88 2.05 -17.24 8.27
C LEU A 88 2.65 -17.63 9.63
N ASN A 89 2.34 -18.83 10.14
CA ASN A 89 2.71 -19.29 11.48
C ASN A 89 2.32 -18.30 12.60
N ILE A 90 1.23 -17.56 12.39
CA ILE A 90 0.67 -16.64 13.37
C ILE A 90 -0.09 -17.46 14.42
N SER A 91 0.07 -17.09 15.69
CA SER A 91 -0.57 -17.79 16.80
C SER A 91 -2.09 -17.87 16.62
N GLN A 92 -2.66 -19.06 16.81
CA GLN A 92 -4.10 -19.30 16.70
C GLN A 92 -4.93 -18.54 17.74
N ARG A 93 -4.29 -17.87 18.71
CA ARG A 93 -4.96 -17.02 19.70
C ARG A 93 -5.57 -15.74 19.10
N TYR A 94 -5.23 -15.42 17.84
CA TYR A 94 -5.75 -14.25 17.13
C TYR A 94 -6.90 -14.67 16.23
N HIS A 95 -8.12 -14.34 16.63
CA HIS A 95 -9.34 -14.64 15.87
C HIS A 95 -9.53 -13.66 14.70
N SER A 96 -8.84 -12.51 14.74
CA SER A 96 -8.84 -11.52 13.66
C SER A 96 -7.47 -10.83 13.43
N PRO A 97 -7.20 -10.30 12.22
CA PRO A 97 -6.08 -9.40 11.94
C PRO A 97 -6.08 -8.11 12.76
N GLU A 98 -7.23 -7.58 13.22
CA GLU A 98 -7.27 -6.42 14.11
C GLU A 98 -6.71 -6.76 15.48
N GLU A 99 -7.09 -7.92 16.04
CA GLU A 99 -6.50 -8.42 17.29
C GLU A 99 -4.98 -8.62 17.14
N LEU A 100 -4.54 -9.13 15.99
CA LEU A 100 -3.12 -9.23 15.69
C LEU A 100 -2.48 -7.83 15.66
N LYS A 101 -3.03 -6.89 14.89
CA LYS A 101 -2.51 -5.52 14.73
C LYS A 101 -2.26 -4.83 16.07
N ASP A 102 -3.18 -4.98 17.01
CA ASP A 102 -3.08 -4.31 18.32
C ASP A 102 -2.11 -5.01 19.28
N THR A 103 -1.68 -6.23 18.96
CA THR A 103 -0.66 -6.98 19.72
C THR A 103 0.69 -7.06 19.03
N LEU A 104 0.82 -6.52 17.81
CA LEU A 104 2.10 -6.46 17.11
C LEU A 104 3.11 -5.66 17.93
N THR A 105 4.32 -6.18 18.05
CA THR A 105 5.44 -5.42 18.61
C THR A 105 5.74 -4.22 17.72
N GLN A 106 6.25 -3.15 18.33
CA GLN A 106 6.64 -1.96 17.59
C GLN A 106 8.04 -2.13 16.99
N PHE A 107 8.20 -1.80 15.72
CA PHE A 107 9.49 -1.60 15.07
C PHE A 107 9.41 -0.38 14.17
N THR A 108 10.40 0.50 14.30
CA THR A 108 10.52 1.72 13.50
C THR A 108 11.97 1.82 13.04
N PRO A 109 12.25 1.90 11.73
CA PRO A 109 13.61 2.14 11.27
C PRO A 109 14.12 3.49 11.80
N PRO A 110 15.44 3.66 11.97
CA PRO A 110 16.02 4.93 12.40
C PRO A 110 15.48 6.09 11.58
N HIS A 111 15.00 7.13 12.25
CA HIS A 111 14.45 8.30 11.58
C HIS A 111 15.57 9.10 10.90
N ILE A 112 15.46 9.27 9.59
CA ILE A 112 16.40 10.01 8.75
C ILE A 112 15.65 11.19 8.15
N PHE A 113 16.14 12.38 8.47
CA PHE A 113 15.62 13.62 7.91
C PHE A 113 16.01 13.75 6.44
N LEU A 114 15.08 14.24 5.63
CA LEU A 114 15.39 14.63 4.27
C LEU A 114 16.31 15.87 4.30
N PRO A 115 17.25 16.00 3.35
CA PRO A 115 17.99 17.24 3.17
C PRO A 115 17.01 18.41 2.97
N PRO A 116 17.27 19.60 3.53
CA PRO A 116 16.40 20.76 3.36
C PRO A 116 16.13 21.14 1.89
N SER A 117 17.07 20.82 0.99
CA SER A 117 16.92 20.99 -0.46
C SER A 117 15.83 20.11 -1.08
N CYS A 118 15.51 18.97 -0.47
CA CYS A 118 14.43 18.09 -0.90
C CYS A 118 13.07 18.60 -0.41
N HIS A 119 13.00 19.38 0.67
CA HIS A 119 11.71 19.83 1.22
C HIS A 119 10.92 20.75 0.27
N THR A 120 11.59 21.49 -0.62
CA THR A 120 10.95 22.40 -1.58
C THR A 120 10.27 21.66 -2.73
N THR A 121 10.91 20.62 -3.27
CA THR A 121 10.33 19.77 -4.33
C THR A 121 9.02 19.12 -3.87
N TRP A 122 8.96 18.74 -2.60
CA TRP A 122 7.81 18.04 -2.02
C TRP A 122 6.64 18.95 -1.64
N LYS A 123 6.91 20.22 -1.37
CA LYS A 123 5.85 21.23 -1.25
C LYS A 123 5.05 21.37 -2.54
N ILE A 124 5.68 21.17 -3.70
CA ILE A 124 5.05 21.31 -5.02
C ILE A 124 4.06 20.16 -5.28
N LEU A 125 4.38 18.93 -4.89
CA LEU A 125 3.51 17.75 -5.06
C LEU A 125 2.22 17.81 -4.23
N ASN A 126 2.22 18.53 -3.11
CA ASN A 126 1.01 18.79 -2.32
C ASN A 126 0.11 19.88 -2.90
N TYR A 127 0.65 20.72 -3.79
CA TYR A 127 -0.01 21.93 -4.28
C TYR A 127 -0.61 21.80 -5.66
N ILE A 128 -0.42 20.67 -6.35
CA ILE A 128 -1.17 20.38 -7.57
C ILE A 128 -2.48 19.75 -7.13
N PRO A 129 -3.61 20.49 -7.05
CA PRO A 129 -4.90 19.85 -6.99
C PRO A 129 -5.01 19.01 -8.26
N TYR A 130 -4.80 17.70 -8.14
CA TYR A 130 -4.98 16.81 -9.28
C TYR A 130 -6.42 17.03 -9.76
N PRO A 131 -6.62 17.55 -10.98
CA PRO A 131 -7.96 17.72 -11.50
C PRO A 131 -8.62 16.35 -11.47
N ILE A 132 -9.85 16.30 -10.97
CA ILE A 132 -10.67 15.10 -10.95
C ILE A 132 -10.87 14.68 -12.40
N PHE A 133 -10.00 13.82 -12.93
CA PHE A 133 -10.21 13.22 -14.23
C PHE A 133 -11.34 12.18 -14.08
N HIS A 134 -12.50 12.47 -14.65
CA HIS A 134 -13.65 11.56 -14.81
C HIS A 134 -14.38 11.13 -13.53
N GLY A 135 -14.45 11.97 -12.50
CA GLY A 135 -15.24 11.69 -11.29
C GLY A 135 -14.71 10.56 -10.39
N ARG A 136 -13.53 9.99 -10.72
CA ARG A 136 -12.76 9.15 -9.81
C ARG A 136 -11.66 10.00 -9.18
N HIS A 137 -11.63 10.07 -7.86
CA HIS A 137 -10.43 10.56 -7.18
C HIS A 137 -9.26 9.66 -7.61
N MET A 138 -8.22 10.25 -8.21
CA MET A 138 -6.92 9.57 -8.38
C MET A 138 -6.19 9.58 -7.03
N THR A 139 -6.82 8.95 -6.05
CA THR A 139 -6.33 8.73 -4.69
C THR A 139 -5.12 7.80 -4.80
N GLY A 140 -3.91 8.35 -4.97
CA GLY A 140 -2.68 7.54 -5.05
C GLY A 140 -1.57 8.14 -5.92
N GLN A 141 -1.89 9.03 -6.87
CA GLN A 141 -0.85 9.63 -7.73
C GLN A 141 0.13 10.53 -6.96
N GLY A 142 -0.34 11.25 -5.93
CA GLY A 142 0.54 12.12 -5.12
C GLY A 142 1.57 11.35 -4.28
N ILE A 143 1.19 10.18 -3.77
CA ILE A 143 2.12 9.29 -3.04
C ILE A 143 3.18 8.79 -4.00
N LEU A 144 2.75 8.35 -5.18
CA LEU A 144 3.62 7.82 -6.21
C LEU A 144 4.59 8.87 -6.77
N SER A 145 4.14 10.11 -6.98
CA SER A 145 5.04 11.19 -7.39
C SER A 145 6.08 11.51 -6.32
N GLY A 146 5.67 11.49 -5.03
CA GLY A 146 6.61 11.65 -3.94
C GLY A 146 7.62 10.50 -3.89
N LEU A 147 7.13 9.26 -3.93
CA LEU A 147 7.99 8.08 -3.96
C LEU A 147 8.98 8.11 -5.13
N LEU A 148 8.53 8.47 -6.34
CA LEU A 148 9.40 8.62 -7.50
C LEU A 148 10.49 9.67 -7.27
N ASP A 149 10.17 10.78 -6.62
CA ASP A 149 11.17 11.80 -6.28
C ASP A 149 12.20 11.29 -5.28
N ILE A 150 11.79 10.55 -4.22
CA ILE A 150 12.77 9.90 -3.31
C ILE A 150 13.62 8.93 -4.10
N ILE A 151 12.98 8.08 -4.88
CA ILE A 151 13.63 6.97 -5.57
C ILE A 151 14.60 7.47 -6.65
N SER A 152 14.34 8.65 -7.22
CA SER A 152 15.29 9.31 -8.12
C SER A 152 16.67 9.54 -7.49
N THR A 153 16.75 9.64 -6.16
CA THR A 153 18.04 9.75 -5.44
C THR A 153 18.84 8.45 -5.44
N PHE A 154 18.18 7.31 -5.64
CA PHE A 154 18.79 5.97 -5.73
C PHE A 154 18.86 5.45 -7.17
N LYS A 155 19.13 6.37 -8.11
CA LYS A 155 19.08 6.11 -9.55
C LYS A 155 19.76 4.77 -9.92
N LYS A 156 19.04 3.90 -10.65
CA LYS A 156 19.42 2.54 -11.09
C LYS A 156 19.42 1.44 -10.03
N HIS A 157 19.26 1.75 -8.75
CA HIS A 157 19.25 0.73 -7.68
C HIS A 157 17.85 0.38 -7.21
N ILE A 158 16.88 1.24 -7.52
CA ILE A 158 15.50 1.08 -7.09
C ILE A 158 14.56 1.15 -8.30
N ASP A 159 13.67 0.16 -8.38
CA ASP A 159 12.59 0.09 -9.37
C ASP A 159 11.22 0.13 -8.68
N ILE A 160 10.20 0.64 -9.38
CA ILE A 160 8.82 0.64 -8.90
C ILE A 160 7.95 -0.12 -9.89
N LEU A 161 7.37 -1.22 -9.43
CA LEU A 161 6.34 -1.96 -10.17
C LEU A 161 4.96 -1.49 -9.73
N ARG A 162 4.03 -1.36 -10.68
CA ARG A 162 2.67 -0.85 -10.44
C ARG A 162 1.65 -1.89 -10.82
N GLU A 163 0.67 -2.10 -9.94
CA GLU A 163 -0.46 -2.99 -10.22
C GLU A 163 -0.03 -4.41 -10.65
N GLU A 164 1.13 -4.84 -10.18
CA GLU A 164 1.63 -6.19 -10.41
C GLU A 164 1.32 -7.06 -9.19
N PRO A 165 0.79 -8.28 -9.36
CA PRO A 165 0.72 -9.24 -8.28
C PRO A 165 2.15 -9.69 -7.93
N ILE A 166 2.40 -9.97 -6.65
CA ILE A 166 3.66 -10.59 -6.26
C ILE A 166 3.61 -12.05 -6.73
N THR A 167 4.31 -12.33 -7.83
CA THR A 167 4.30 -13.67 -8.44
C THR A 167 5.11 -14.63 -7.58
N GLY A 168 4.43 -15.63 -7.02
CA GLY A 168 5.08 -16.75 -6.35
C GLY A 168 4.13 -17.95 -6.25
N ASN A 169 4.70 -19.15 -6.16
CA ASN A 169 3.95 -20.40 -5.92
C ASN A 169 3.16 -20.40 -4.59
N TYR A 170 3.29 -19.31 -3.82
CA TYR A 170 2.65 -19.04 -2.54
C TYR A 170 1.26 -18.37 -2.69
N SER A 171 0.80 -18.13 -3.93
CA SER A 171 -0.54 -17.57 -4.22
C SER A 171 -1.63 -18.35 -3.49
N LEU A 172 -2.18 -17.68 -2.47
CA LEU A 172 -2.74 -18.35 -1.29
C LEU A 172 -4.19 -18.80 -1.49
N THR A 173 -4.93 -18.16 -2.40
CA THR A 173 -6.22 -18.54 -3.03
C THR A 173 -6.75 -17.35 -3.82
N ASP A 174 -7.48 -17.60 -4.92
CA ASP A 174 -7.92 -16.61 -5.91
C ASP A 174 -6.75 -15.84 -6.57
N PRO A 175 -6.91 -15.28 -7.79
CA PRO A 175 -5.86 -14.48 -8.38
C PRO A 175 -5.46 -13.38 -7.39
N LEU A 176 -4.18 -13.37 -6.96
CA LEU A 176 -3.63 -12.35 -6.08
C LEU A 176 -4.04 -10.99 -6.62
N GLN A 177 -4.73 -10.19 -5.79
CA GLN A 177 -5.13 -8.87 -6.22
C GLN A 177 -3.86 -8.03 -6.36
N PRO A 178 -3.64 -7.42 -7.53
CA PRO A 178 -2.42 -6.66 -7.80
C PRO A 178 -2.22 -5.59 -6.75
N VAL A 179 -1.07 -5.59 -6.07
CA VAL A 179 -0.74 -4.54 -5.11
C VAL A 179 -0.59 -3.21 -5.83
N SER A 180 -0.87 -2.10 -5.15
CA SER A 180 -0.82 -0.79 -5.80
C SER A 180 0.59 -0.49 -6.29
N TYR A 181 1.58 -0.69 -5.42
CA TYR A 181 2.99 -0.50 -5.75
C TYR A 181 3.90 -1.51 -5.05
N GLN A 182 4.96 -1.89 -5.73
CA GLN A 182 6.10 -2.60 -5.17
C GLN A 182 7.35 -1.76 -5.41
N VAL A 183 8.19 -1.60 -4.39
CA VAL A 183 9.51 -0.96 -4.53
C VAL A 183 10.56 -2.04 -4.42
N LEU A 184 11.31 -2.24 -5.50
CA LEU A 184 12.37 -3.22 -5.61
C LEU A 184 13.70 -2.52 -5.39
N MET A 185 14.61 -3.13 -4.66
CA MET A 185 16.01 -2.71 -4.55
C MET A 185 16.90 -3.89 -4.93
N GLN A 186 17.63 -3.77 -6.04
CA GLN A 186 18.39 -4.88 -6.63
C GLN A 186 17.55 -6.17 -6.74
N ASP A 187 16.43 -6.08 -7.45
CA ASP A 187 15.49 -7.19 -7.69
C ASP A 187 14.79 -7.76 -6.43
N GLN A 188 15.03 -7.19 -5.24
CA GLN A 188 14.35 -7.59 -4.00
C GLN A 188 13.23 -6.62 -3.64
N ILE A 189 12.04 -7.14 -3.37
CA ILE A 189 10.89 -6.33 -2.93
C ILE A 189 11.15 -5.86 -1.50
N LYS A 190 11.37 -4.55 -1.31
CA LYS A 190 11.62 -3.95 0.02
C LYS A 190 10.41 -3.23 0.59
N LEU A 191 9.52 -2.72 -0.25
CA LEU A 191 8.31 -2.02 0.21
C LEU A 191 7.11 -2.40 -0.64
N VAL A 192 6.04 -2.83 0.03
CA VAL A 192 4.73 -3.11 -0.56
C VAL A 192 3.76 -2.00 -0.15
N VAL A 193 3.07 -1.41 -1.13
CA VAL A 193 2.07 -0.36 -0.87
C VAL A 193 0.70 -0.82 -1.36
N ILE A 194 -0.28 -0.73 -0.45
CA ILE A 194 -1.68 -1.00 -0.73
C ILE A 194 -2.48 0.29 -0.49
N VAL A 195 -3.06 0.82 -1.56
CA VAL A 195 -3.95 1.96 -1.51
C VAL A 195 -5.39 1.46 -1.38
N VAL A 196 -6.09 1.94 -0.35
CA VAL A 196 -7.48 1.58 -0.04
C VAL A 196 -8.39 2.80 -0.15
N ASN A 197 -9.69 2.56 -0.26
CA ASN A 197 -10.67 3.65 -0.38
C ASN A 197 -10.84 4.45 0.92
N GLN A 198 -10.79 3.77 2.08
CA GLN A 198 -10.99 4.40 3.38
C GLN A 198 -10.29 3.60 4.50
N LEU A 199 -9.31 4.22 5.15
CA LEU A 199 -8.51 3.57 6.21
C LEU A 199 -9.10 3.79 7.60
N SER A 200 -10.03 4.75 7.78
CA SER A 200 -10.71 4.96 9.08
C SER A 200 -11.60 3.77 9.48
N ARG A 201 -11.90 2.89 8.54
CA ARG A 201 -12.61 1.61 8.74
C ARG A 201 -11.97 0.56 7.84
N PRO A 202 -10.72 0.16 8.12
CA PRO A 202 -10.04 -0.80 7.29
C PRO A 202 -10.83 -2.11 7.38
N ASN A 203 -11.24 -2.64 6.23
CA ASN A 203 -11.85 -3.97 6.21
C ASN A 203 -10.77 -4.98 6.62
N LEU A 204 -11.14 -5.97 7.42
CA LEU A 204 -10.40 -7.20 7.70
C LEU A 204 -9.58 -7.72 6.51
N GLY A 205 -10.20 -7.65 5.33
CA GLY A 205 -9.61 -8.06 4.06
C GLY A 205 -8.33 -7.31 3.71
N GLU A 206 -8.21 -6.02 4.05
CA GLU A 206 -7.07 -5.17 3.69
C GLU A 206 -5.82 -5.48 4.53
N TYR A 207 -5.98 -5.71 5.84
CA TYR A 207 -4.86 -6.16 6.68
C TYR A 207 -4.43 -7.58 6.34
N THR A 208 -5.41 -8.47 6.13
CA THR A 208 -5.13 -9.84 5.67
C THR A 208 -4.34 -9.82 4.36
N ARG A 209 -4.75 -8.95 3.42
CA ARG A 209 -4.04 -8.74 2.16
C ARG A 209 -2.63 -8.24 2.42
N LEU A 210 -2.44 -7.15 3.16
CA LEU A 210 -1.12 -6.61 3.44
C LEU A 210 -0.17 -7.65 4.04
N PHE A 211 -0.58 -8.37 5.09
CA PHE A 211 0.28 -9.37 5.72
C PHE A 211 0.61 -10.54 4.79
N THR A 212 -0.34 -10.93 3.94
CA THR A 212 -0.10 -11.95 2.91
C THR A 212 0.94 -11.47 1.89
N GLU A 213 0.83 -10.23 1.41
CA GLU A 213 1.76 -9.65 0.43
C GLU A 213 3.15 -9.43 1.01
N LEU A 214 3.27 -8.98 2.27
CA LEU A 214 4.57 -8.84 2.95
C LEU A 214 5.28 -10.18 3.12
N TYR A 215 4.54 -11.21 3.50
CA TYR A 215 5.08 -12.56 3.57
C TYR A 215 5.49 -13.06 2.19
N ALA A 216 4.63 -12.91 1.17
CA ALA A 216 4.93 -13.33 -0.20
C ALA A 216 6.20 -12.63 -0.72
N ALA A 217 6.31 -11.31 -0.54
CA ALA A 217 7.50 -10.53 -0.88
C ALA A 217 8.77 -11.11 -0.22
N SER A 218 8.70 -11.43 1.08
CA SER A 218 9.85 -12.02 1.79
C SER A 218 10.25 -13.37 1.21
N GLN A 219 9.28 -14.18 0.77
CA GLN A 219 9.54 -15.46 0.14
C GLN A 219 10.13 -15.29 -1.26
N CYS A 220 9.65 -14.33 -2.06
CA CYS A 220 10.22 -14.02 -3.38
C CYS A 220 11.69 -13.61 -3.24
N ASN A 221 12.03 -12.77 -2.27
CA ASN A 221 13.41 -12.36 -2.00
C ASN A 221 14.33 -13.53 -1.61
N THR A 222 13.78 -14.65 -1.13
CA THR A 222 14.55 -15.79 -0.64
C THR A 222 14.74 -16.91 -1.67
N ASN A 223 13.84 -17.01 -2.67
CA ASN A 223 13.69 -18.22 -3.50
C ASN A 223 14.19 -18.10 -4.95
N ASP A 224 14.46 -16.90 -5.47
CA ASP A 224 14.74 -16.71 -6.91
C ASP A 224 16.21 -16.79 -7.32
N PHE A 225 17.13 -17.01 -6.38
CA PHE A 225 18.54 -17.13 -6.71
C PHE A 225 18.98 -18.60 -6.62
N ASP A 226 19.49 -19.13 -7.76
CA ASP A 226 20.25 -20.38 -7.81
C ASP A 226 21.17 -20.46 -6.59
N GLU A 227 21.14 -21.59 -5.86
CA GLU A 227 21.93 -21.80 -4.63
C GLU A 227 23.43 -21.47 -4.80
N ASP A 228 23.90 -21.46 -6.04
CA ASP A 228 25.29 -21.19 -6.43
C ASP A 228 25.63 -19.71 -6.67
N ARG A 229 24.67 -18.77 -6.70
CA ARG A 229 24.94 -17.40 -7.21
C ARG A 229 24.80 -16.24 -6.23
N MET A 230 23.94 -16.30 -5.21
CA MET A 230 23.90 -15.24 -4.19
C MET A 230 23.46 -15.78 -2.82
N PRO A 231 24.01 -15.25 -1.71
CA PRO A 231 23.53 -15.60 -0.39
C PRO A 231 22.08 -15.18 -0.21
N LYS A 232 21.34 -15.98 0.57
CA LYS A 232 19.98 -15.64 1.00
C LYS A 232 20.02 -14.35 1.81
N PHE A 233 19.50 -13.29 1.23
CA PHE A 233 19.34 -12.00 1.88
C PHE A 233 18.07 -12.03 2.72
N SER A 234 18.23 -12.25 4.04
CA SER A 234 17.12 -12.26 4.99
C SER A 234 16.68 -10.85 5.36
N SER A 235 16.41 -10.05 4.35
CA SER A 235 16.09 -8.64 4.52
C SER A 235 14.62 -8.44 4.86
N ARG A 236 14.37 -7.52 5.77
CA ARG A 236 13.04 -7.12 6.20
C ARG A 236 12.25 -6.51 5.04
N VAL A 237 10.95 -6.82 4.98
CA VAL A 237 10.03 -6.23 4.01
C VAL A 237 9.09 -5.26 4.71
N TYR A 238 8.95 -4.07 4.15
CA TYR A 238 8.11 -3.00 4.68
C TYR A 238 6.76 -2.96 3.97
N GLY A 239 5.73 -2.52 4.68
CA GLY A 239 4.37 -2.42 4.20
C GLY A 239 3.76 -1.07 4.50
N LEU A 240 3.01 -0.54 3.55
CA LEU A 240 2.17 0.64 3.74
C LEU A 240 0.73 0.34 3.35
N LEU A 241 -0.18 0.62 4.28
CA LEU A 241 -1.62 0.69 4.02
C LEU A 241 -2.06 2.16 4.08
N THR A 242 -2.69 2.68 3.02
CA THR A 242 -3.02 4.10 2.94
C THR A 242 -4.30 4.40 2.18
N ASP A 243 -5.06 5.40 2.63
CA ASP A 243 -6.16 6.02 1.88
C ASP A 243 -5.80 7.42 1.35
N THR A 244 -4.50 7.72 1.27
CA THR A 244 -3.88 9.04 0.97
C THR A 244 -4.00 10.12 2.03
N ALA A 245 -4.89 9.97 3.00
CA ALA A 245 -4.94 10.86 4.17
C ALA A 245 -4.28 10.19 5.38
N GLN A 246 -4.46 8.89 5.57
CA GLN A 246 -3.85 8.09 6.61
C GLN A 246 -2.80 7.15 6.02
N PHE A 247 -1.70 6.97 6.74
CA PHE A 247 -0.57 6.15 6.35
C PHE A 247 -0.23 5.24 7.53
N SER A 248 -0.51 3.94 7.41
CA SER A 248 -0.19 2.94 8.43
C SER A 248 0.97 2.08 7.96
N PHE A 249 2.09 2.18 8.67
CA PHE A 249 3.31 1.46 8.33
C PHE A 249 3.44 0.15 9.13
N PHE A 250 3.91 -0.87 8.44
CA PHE A 250 4.14 -2.22 8.97
C PHE A 250 5.45 -2.77 8.42
N SER A 251 5.96 -3.84 9.03
CA SER A 251 7.04 -4.63 8.46
C SER A 251 6.90 -6.10 8.80
N TYR A 252 7.54 -6.94 8.00
CA TYR A 252 7.72 -8.36 8.26
C TYR A 252 9.21 -8.68 8.27
N ASP A 253 9.65 -9.29 9.36
CA ASP A 253 11.02 -9.74 9.55
C ASP A 253 11.11 -11.24 9.25
N PRO A 254 11.77 -11.66 8.16
CA PRO A 254 11.89 -13.07 7.82
C PRO A 254 12.79 -13.84 8.80
N ILE A 255 13.74 -13.18 9.49
CA ILE A 255 14.65 -13.84 10.44
C ILE A 255 13.88 -14.28 11.68
N THR A 256 13.09 -13.36 12.24
CA THR A 256 12.28 -13.65 13.43
C THR A 256 10.92 -14.24 13.07
N SER A 257 10.53 -14.23 11.80
CA SER A 257 9.20 -14.58 11.30
C SER A 257 8.09 -13.81 12.02
N THR A 258 8.32 -12.52 12.28
CA THR A 258 7.37 -11.67 13.01
C THR A 258 6.89 -10.49 12.18
N PHE A 259 5.59 -10.20 12.30
CA PHE A 259 5.03 -8.93 11.85
C PHE A 259 5.23 -7.89 12.94
N GLN A 260 5.53 -6.66 12.52
CA GLN A 260 5.72 -5.55 13.42
C GLN A 260 4.97 -4.33 12.90
N LYS A 261 4.40 -3.57 13.83
CA LYS A 261 3.68 -2.33 13.55
C LYS A 261 4.66 -1.18 13.74
N ASP A 262 4.56 -0.18 12.88
CA ASP A 262 5.33 1.05 12.99
C ASP A 262 4.37 2.21 13.32
N GLU A 263 4.68 3.43 12.92
CA GLU A 263 3.86 4.60 13.17
C GLU A 263 2.66 4.72 12.22
N ASN A 264 1.65 5.49 12.67
CA ASN A 264 0.55 5.93 11.83
C ASN A 264 0.67 7.44 11.62
N LEU A 265 0.69 7.88 10.37
CA LEU A 265 0.73 9.30 10.03
C LEU A 265 -0.60 9.72 9.41
N TYR A 266 -1.01 10.96 9.70
CA TYR A 266 -2.22 11.55 9.17
C TYR A 266 -1.92 12.90 8.54
N VAL A 267 -2.29 13.02 7.26
CA VAL A 267 -2.24 14.26 6.48
C VAL A 267 -3.68 14.72 6.30
N LYS A 268 -4.05 15.82 6.96
CA LYS A 268 -5.39 16.39 6.82
C LYS A 268 -5.49 17.18 5.50
N PRO A 269 -6.25 16.71 4.49
CA PRO A 269 -6.29 17.37 3.20
C PRO A 269 -6.87 18.79 3.31
N GLY A 270 -6.25 19.75 2.64
CA GLY A 270 -6.66 21.16 2.67
C GLY A 270 -6.37 21.90 3.98
N SER A 271 -5.70 21.27 4.95
CA SER A 271 -5.21 21.93 6.16
C SER A 271 -3.99 22.81 5.86
N MET A 272 -3.83 23.93 6.58
CA MET A 272 -2.60 24.71 6.56
C MET A 272 -1.38 23.91 7.06
N THR A 273 -1.61 22.84 7.84
CA THR A 273 -0.57 21.93 8.33
C THR A 273 -0.18 20.84 7.31
N ALA A 274 -0.98 20.64 6.26
CA ALA A 274 -0.79 19.55 5.31
C ALA A 274 0.64 19.49 4.73
N PRO A 275 1.31 20.61 4.38
CA PRO A 275 2.70 20.55 3.92
C PRO A 275 3.67 19.97 4.96
N CYS A 276 3.51 20.32 6.24
CA CYS A 276 4.35 19.79 7.32
C CYS A 276 4.06 18.31 7.58
N ASP A 277 2.78 17.92 7.54
CA ASP A 277 2.38 16.53 7.74
C ASP A 277 2.87 15.65 6.58
N THR A 278 2.83 16.15 5.35
CA THR A 278 3.40 15.42 4.20
C THR A 278 4.92 15.30 4.30
N ILE A 279 5.65 16.33 4.76
CA ILE A 279 7.10 16.22 4.97
C ILE A 279 7.43 15.05 5.91
N LYS A 280 6.66 14.88 7.01
CA LYS A 280 6.86 13.74 7.91
C LYS A 280 6.65 12.39 7.22
N VAL A 281 5.63 12.29 6.36
CA VAL A 281 5.40 11.08 5.54
C VAL A 281 6.57 10.84 4.60
N SER A 282 7.10 11.88 3.96
CA SER A 282 8.28 11.80 3.08
C SER A 282 9.54 11.34 3.83
N GLU A 283 9.82 11.95 4.99
CA GLU A 283 10.93 11.56 5.87
C GLU A 283 10.78 10.10 6.31
N LYS A 284 9.55 9.66 6.58
CA LYS A 284 9.27 8.26 6.92
C LYS A 284 9.59 7.32 5.76
N PHE A 285 9.11 7.59 4.55
CA PHE A 285 9.48 6.79 3.39
C PHE A 285 10.99 6.78 3.16
N PHE A 286 11.64 7.94 3.26
CA PHE A 286 13.08 8.05 3.10
C PHE A 286 13.83 7.21 4.13
N SER A 287 13.40 7.25 5.39
CA SER A 287 13.96 6.44 6.48
C SER A 287 13.85 4.94 6.20
N ILE A 288 12.68 4.48 5.74
CA ILE A 288 12.45 3.08 5.37
C ILE A 288 13.37 2.67 4.22
N LEU A 289 13.41 3.48 3.15
CA LEU A 289 14.20 3.15 1.95
C LEU A 289 15.70 3.14 2.24
N MET A 290 16.20 4.14 2.97
CA MET A 290 17.60 4.21 3.39
C MET A 290 17.98 3.04 4.29
N TYR A 291 17.12 2.67 5.24
CA TYR A 291 17.40 1.54 6.11
C TYR A 291 17.42 0.21 5.34
N ALA A 292 16.42 -0.04 4.49
CA ALA A 292 16.38 -1.23 3.63
C ALA A 292 17.59 -1.31 2.68
N TYR A 293 18.05 -0.15 2.18
CA TYR A 293 19.24 -0.05 1.35
C TYR A 293 20.52 -0.36 2.15
N ASN A 294 20.65 0.14 3.37
CA ASN A 294 21.79 -0.18 4.23
C ASN A 294 21.82 -1.66 4.61
N GLU A 295 20.66 -2.26 4.95
CA GLU A 295 20.56 -3.71 5.18
C GLU A 295 21.07 -4.50 3.96
N LEU A 296 20.66 -4.09 2.75
CA LEU A 296 21.12 -4.71 1.51
C LEU A 296 22.64 -4.56 1.31
N LEU A 297 23.22 -3.41 1.64
CA LEU A 297 24.67 -3.20 1.56
C LEU A 297 25.44 -4.04 2.59
N ASP A 298 24.96 -4.11 3.82
CA ASP A 298 25.58 -4.90 4.89
C ASP A 298 25.58 -6.39 4.54
N ASP A 299 24.47 -6.85 3.96
CA ASP A 299 24.28 -8.19 3.41
C ASP A 299 25.28 -8.49 2.27
N LEU A 300 25.41 -7.57 1.30
CA LEU A 300 26.38 -7.68 0.20
C LEU A 300 27.83 -7.70 0.72
N LEU A 301 28.17 -6.84 1.68
CA LEU A 301 29.51 -6.80 2.28
C LEU A 301 29.81 -8.08 3.06
N SER A 302 28.84 -8.59 3.82
CA SER A 302 28.97 -9.85 4.54
C SER A 302 29.19 -11.01 3.57
N SER A 303 28.47 -11.01 2.45
CA SER A 303 28.67 -12.00 1.38
C SER A 303 30.09 -11.97 0.81
N ALA A 304 30.59 -10.78 0.47
CA ALA A 304 31.90 -10.62 -0.14
C ALA A 304 33.03 -11.08 0.80
N ASN A 305 32.86 -10.86 2.11
CA ASN A 305 33.82 -11.27 3.13
C ASN A 305 33.77 -12.77 3.45
N SER A 306 32.65 -13.44 3.19
CA SER A 306 32.47 -14.88 3.42
C SER A 306 33.11 -15.76 2.34
N VAL A 307 33.45 -15.20 1.17
CA VAL A 307 34.13 -15.93 0.09
C VAL A 307 35.57 -16.26 0.51
N PRO A 308 35.95 -17.54 0.61
CA PRO A 308 37.31 -17.93 1.00
C PRO A 308 38.35 -17.34 0.04
N LYS A 309 39.41 -16.73 0.58
CA LYS A 309 40.51 -16.11 -0.19
C LYS A 309 41.16 -17.07 -1.20
N GLU A 310 41.02 -18.38 -1.00
CA GLU A 310 41.53 -19.44 -1.88
C GLU A 310 40.81 -19.48 -3.24
N ASN A 311 39.55 -19.05 -3.33
CA ASN A 311 38.81 -18.97 -4.59
C ASN A 311 39.14 -17.72 -5.42
N LEU A 312 39.59 -16.63 -4.79
CA LEU A 312 40.05 -15.43 -5.50
C LEU A 312 41.32 -15.69 -6.32
N GLN A 313 42.20 -16.61 -5.86
CA GLN A 313 43.39 -16.99 -6.61
C GLN A 313 43.05 -17.83 -7.86
N ARG A 314 42.01 -18.68 -7.83
CA ARG A 314 41.57 -19.43 -9.03
C ARG A 314 40.96 -18.51 -10.10
N ILE A 315 40.14 -17.54 -9.70
CA ILE A 315 39.56 -16.56 -10.64
C ILE A 315 40.64 -15.65 -11.23
N SER A 316 41.67 -15.30 -10.44
CA SER A 316 42.81 -14.55 -10.95
C SER A 316 43.69 -15.34 -11.93
N ILE A 317 43.65 -16.67 -11.91
CA ILE A 317 44.39 -17.53 -12.84
C ILE A 317 43.59 -17.77 -14.13
N GLU A 318 42.25 -17.85 -14.06
CA GLU A 318 41.40 -17.98 -15.27
C GLU A 318 41.22 -16.66 -16.03
N ASN A 319 41.24 -15.50 -15.36
CA ASN A 319 41.07 -14.19 -16.00
C ASN A 319 42.33 -13.63 -16.68
N HIS A 320 43.45 -14.36 -16.70
CA HIS A 320 44.60 -13.96 -17.50
C HIS A 320 44.37 -14.00 -19.03
N ASN A 321 43.18 -14.42 -19.49
CA ASN A 321 42.80 -14.37 -20.91
C ASN A 321 41.76 -13.30 -21.28
N THR A 322 41.21 -12.53 -20.32
CA THR A 322 40.33 -11.40 -20.65
C THR A 322 40.63 -10.20 -19.74
N SER A 323 41.34 -9.23 -20.29
CA SER A 323 41.83 -8.04 -19.60
C SER A 323 40.71 -7.03 -19.27
N ARG A 324 39.98 -7.24 -18.19
CA ARG A 324 39.29 -6.13 -17.50
C ARG A 324 39.57 -6.20 -16.00
N PRO A 325 40.22 -5.17 -15.43
CA PRO A 325 40.58 -5.19 -14.01
C PRO A 325 39.35 -4.93 -13.12
N LEU A 326 39.30 -5.66 -12.01
CA LEU A 326 38.27 -5.63 -10.96
C LEU A 326 37.84 -4.24 -10.44
N PRO A 327 38.70 -3.20 -10.38
CA PRO A 327 38.29 -1.85 -9.97
C PRO A 327 37.24 -1.21 -10.88
N ASP A 328 37.16 -1.63 -12.15
CA ASP A 328 36.19 -1.08 -13.10
C ASP A 328 34.77 -1.62 -12.83
N LEU A 329 34.64 -2.87 -12.37
CA LEU A 329 33.36 -3.47 -12.00
C LEU A 329 32.77 -2.84 -10.72
N LEU A 330 33.63 -2.50 -9.75
CA LEU A 330 33.21 -1.81 -8.52
C LEU A 330 32.84 -0.34 -8.75
N ARG A 331 33.43 0.31 -9.76
CA ARG A 331 33.03 1.66 -10.20
C ARG A 331 31.72 1.68 -11.00
N GLU A 332 31.29 0.55 -11.53
CA GLU A 332 29.99 0.44 -12.23
C GLU A 332 28.84 0.13 -11.26
N ALA A 333 29.16 -0.37 -10.07
CA ALA A 333 28.22 -0.73 -9.01
C ALA A 333 27.95 0.39 -7.98
N VAL A 334 28.69 1.51 -8.04
CA VAL A 334 28.55 2.73 -7.22
C VAL A 334 28.26 3.91 -8.14
#